data_AF-A0A951B5M6-F1
#
_entry.id   AF-A0A951B5M6-F1
#
_cell.length_a   1.000
_cell.length_b   1.000
_cell.length_c   1.000
_cell.angle_alpha   90.00
_cell.angle_beta   90.00
_cell.angle_gamma   90.00
#
_symmetry.space_group_name_H-M   'P 1'
#
loop_
_entity.id
_entity.type
_entity.pdbx_description
1 polymer ?
#
loop_
_entity_poly.entity_id
_entity_poly.type
_entity_poly.pdbx_seq_one_letter_code
_entity_poly.pdbx_strand_id
1 'polypeptide(L)'
;DSPRAVANTFGKKIEGYLDVFRTKAFRDRWGLPSLMLLTVTTSMTHMANIIDHLAKQKSGYTDRFLFKAVPLFGLSWRVPKTPLSDLLLDPWDRANGPLLLDRA
;
A
#
# COMPACT_ATOMS: atom_id res chain seq x y z
N ASP A 1 -12.10 19.32 21.32
CA ASP A 1 -11.89 18.65 20.03
C ASP A 1 -10.46 18.20 19.83
N SER A 2 -10.22 16.89 19.75
CA SER A 2 -8.86 16.33 19.58
C SER A 2 -8.78 15.53 18.27
N PRO A 3 -8.08 16.02 17.23
CA PRO A 3 -8.02 15.40 15.90
C PRO A 3 -7.01 14.23 15.81
N ARG A 4 -6.77 13.50 16.91
CA ARG A 4 -5.70 12.48 16.99
C ARG A 4 -6.13 11.04 16.66
N ALA A 5 -7.41 10.76 16.43
CA ALA A 5 -7.90 9.39 16.31
C ALA A 5 -7.63 8.71 14.94
N VAL A 6 -7.35 9.46 13.87
CA VAL A 6 -7.33 8.90 12.50
C VAL A 6 -5.96 8.33 12.11
N ALA A 7 -4.86 8.84 12.68
CA ALA A 7 -3.50 8.42 12.33
C ALA A 7 -3.16 6.96 12.74
N ASN A 8 -3.93 6.35 13.65
CA ASN A 8 -3.61 5.05 14.23
C ASN A 8 -4.26 3.85 13.50
N THR A 9 -5.06 4.09 12.46
CA THR A 9 -5.80 2.98 11.80
C THR A 9 -4.94 2.27 10.76
N PHE A 10 -4.16 2.99 9.96
CA PHE A 10 -3.37 2.35 8.90
C PHE A 10 -2.09 1.68 9.44
N GLY A 11 -1.43 2.25 10.46
CA GLY A 11 -0.29 1.60 11.11
C GLY A 11 -0.64 0.20 11.65
N LYS A 12 -1.78 0.09 12.35
CA LYS A 12 -2.30 -1.21 12.81
C LYS A 12 -2.62 -2.18 11.67
N LYS A 13 -3.09 -1.67 10.52
CA LYS A 13 -3.28 -2.49 9.31
C LYS A 13 -1.94 -3.03 8.81
N ILE A 14 -0.89 -2.20 8.77
CA ILE A 14 0.46 -2.64 8.38
C ILE A 14 0.92 -3.76 9.31
N GLU A 15 0.83 -3.58 10.62
CA GLU A 15 1.21 -4.61 11.60
C GLU A 15 0.46 -5.93 11.36
N GLY A 16 -0.85 -5.87 11.13
CA GLY A 16 -1.66 -7.04 10.80
C GLY A 16 -1.24 -7.73 9.50
N TYR A 17 -0.94 -6.97 8.43
CA TYR A 17 -0.46 -7.57 7.18
C TYR A 17 0.95 -8.17 7.33
N LEU A 18 1.84 -7.52 8.07
CA LEU A 18 3.14 -8.08 8.42
C LEU A 18 2.99 -9.41 9.16
N ASP A 19 1.99 -9.53 10.02
CA ASP A 19 1.68 -10.79 10.70
C ASP A 19 1.18 -11.88 9.74
N VAL A 20 0.30 -11.54 8.80
CA VAL A 20 -0.15 -12.43 7.73
C VAL A 20 1.02 -12.93 6.89
N PHE A 21 2.00 -12.07 6.58
CA PHE A 21 3.21 -12.47 5.86
C PHE A 21 4.11 -13.40 6.68
N ARG A 22 4.38 -13.06 7.94
CA ARG A 22 5.22 -13.86 8.85
C ARG A 22 4.66 -15.26 9.07
N THR A 23 3.35 -15.34 9.32
CA THR A 23 2.65 -16.60 9.57
C THR A 23 2.31 -17.37 8.29
N LYS A 24 2.53 -16.78 7.11
CA LYS A 24 2.09 -17.31 5.81
C LYS A 24 0.60 -17.68 5.80
N ALA A 25 -0.22 -16.98 6.59
CA ALA A 25 -1.66 -17.26 6.69
C ALA A 25 -2.36 -17.20 5.33
N PHE A 26 -1.83 -16.44 4.37
CA PHE A 26 -2.36 -16.40 3.02
C PHE A 26 -2.28 -17.73 2.25
N ARG A 27 -1.25 -18.52 2.52
CA ARG A 27 -1.12 -19.87 1.97
C ARG A 27 -2.08 -20.82 2.65
N ASP A 28 -2.06 -20.82 3.98
CA ASP A 28 -2.74 -21.87 4.75
C ASP A 28 -4.26 -21.67 4.82
N ARG A 29 -4.72 -20.41 4.78
CA ARG A 29 -6.16 -20.07 4.88
C ARG A 29 -6.82 -19.86 3.54
N TRP A 30 -6.09 -19.35 2.54
CA TRP A 30 -6.65 -18.99 1.24
C TRP A 30 -6.05 -19.77 0.07
N GLY A 31 -5.07 -20.65 0.31
CA GLY A 31 -4.42 -21.44 -0.73
C GLY A 31 -3.56 -20.60 -1.68
N LEU A 32 -3.22 -19.36 -1.32
CA LEU A 32 -2.49 -18.45 -2.20
C LEU A 32 -0.98 -18.77 -2.18
N PRO A 33 -0.34 -18.94 -3.36
CA PRO A 33 1.09 -19.23 -3.43
C PRO A 33 1.95 -18.03 -3.01
N SER A 34 1.44 -16.81 -3.25
CA SER A 34 2.07 -15.54 -2.91
C SER A 34 1.00 -14.48 -2.62
N LEU A 35 1.39 -13.41 -1.94
CA LEU A 35 0.53 -12.26 -1.66
C LEU A 35 1.33 -10.95 -1.87
N MET A 36 0.68 -9.96 -2.47
CA MET A 36 1.12 -8.57 -2.51
C MET A 36 -0.01 -7.68 -2.01
N LEU A 37 0.32 -6.59 -1.32
CA LEU A 37 -0.65 -5.62 -0.83
C LEU A 37 -0.60 -4.36 -1.70
N LEU A 38 -1.66 -4.15 -2.50
CA LEU A 38 -1.86 -2.94 -3.28
C LEU A 38 -2.65 -1.92 -2.44
N THR A 39 -2.09 -0.74 -2.23
CA THR A 39 -2.74 0.33 -1.48
C THR A 39 -2.88 1.57 -2.35
N VAL A 40 -4.13 1.98 -2.61
CA VAL A 40 -4.44 3.26 -3.26
C VAL A 40 -4.97 4.24 -2.22
N THR A 41 -4.38 5.42 -2.13
CA THR A 41 -4.80 6.52 -1.24
C THR A 41 -5.15 7.76 -2.03
N THR A 42 -5.86 8.70 -1.43
CA THR A 42 -6.25 9.98 -2.06
C THR A 42 -5.26 11.10 -1.77
N SER A 43 -4.24 10.86 -0.94
CA SER A 43 -3.26 11.87 -0.53
C SER A 43 -1.84 11.34 -0.71
N MET A 44 -1.04 12.07 -1.49
CA MET A 44 0.39 11.81 -1.67
C MET A 44 1.15 11.91 -0.34
N THR A 45 0.82 12.91 0.49
CA THR A 45 1.42 13.07 1.82
C THR A 45 1.08 11.90 2.73
N HIS A 46 -0.18 11.43 2.71
CA HIS A 46 -0.56 10.26 3.50
C HIS A 46 0.20 9.00 3.03
N MET A 47 0.35 8.82 1.71
CA MET A 47 1.14 7.75 1.13
C MET A 47 2.60 7.78 1.61
N ALA A 48 3.26 8.94 1.52
CA ALA A 48 4.64 9.09 1.96
C ALA A 48 4.82 8.73 3.44
N ASN A 49 3.90 9.16 4.30
CA ASN A 49 3.92 8.81 5.73
C ASN A 49 3.73 7.31 5.98
N ILE A 50 2.88 6.65 5.19
CA ILE A 50 2.69 5.19 5.24
C ILE A 50 3.98 4.46 4.84
N ILE A 51 4.59 4.87 3.74
CA ILE A 51 5.82 4.27 3.20
C ILE A 51 6.97 4.41 4.22
N ASP A 52 7.15 5.61 4.77
CA ASP A 52 8.15 5.89 5.80
C ASP A 52 7.90 5.05 7.07
N HIS A 53 6.65 4.96 7.52
CA HIS A 53 6.30 4.12 8.66
C HIS A 53 6.60 2.64 8.40
N LEU A 54 6.27 2.11 7.22
CA LEU A 54 6.58 0.73 6.83
C LEU A 54 8.11 0.49 6.78
N ALA A 55 8.88 1.42 6.22
CA ALA A 55 10.34 1.31 6.14
C ALA A 55 10.98 1.17 7.53
N LYS A 56 10.42 1.86 8.54
CA LYS A 56 10.88 1.80 9.93
C LYS A 56 10.62 0.46 10.62
N GLN A 57 9.67 -0.35 10.12
CA GLN A 57 9.35 -1.67 10.70
C GLN A 57 10.45 -2.72 10.48
N LYS A 58 11.37 -2.51 9.53
CA LYS A 58 12.49 -3.43 9.21
C LYS A 58 12.08 -4.91 9.07
N SER A 59 10.90 -5.15 8.49
CA SER A 59 10.24 -6.46 8.55
C SER A 59 10.76 -7.50 7.55
N GLY A 60 11.58 -7.10 6.57
CA GLY A 60 12.00 -7.96 5.46
C GLY A 60 10.89 -8.22 4.42
N TYR A 61 9.67 -7.72 4.63
CA TYR A 61 8.52 -7.89 3.72
C TYR A 61 8.11 -6.58 3.04
N THR A 62 8.93 -5.55 3.12
CA THR A 62 8.61 -4.20 2.59
C THR A 62 8.40 -4.21 1.08
N ASP A 63 9.01 -5.15 0.36
CA ASP A 63 8.86 -5.41 -1.07
C ASP A 63 7.46 -5.94 -1.46
N ARG A 64 6.67 -6.43 -0.49
CA ARG A 64 5.31 -6.93 -0.71
C ARG A 64 4.24 -5.85 -0.71
N PHE A 65 4.59 -4.61 -0.37
CA PHE A 65 3.67 -3.49 -0.27
C PHE A 65 3.88 -2.51 -1.42
N LEU A 66 2.81 -2.24 -2.16
CA LEU A 66 2.78 -1.35 -3.31
C LEU A 66 1.82 -0.21 -3.04
N PHE A 67 2.23 1.01 -3.36
CA PHE A 67 1.45 2.22 -3.10
C PHE A 67 1.21 3.04 -4.37
N LYS A 68 0.01 3.63 -4.47
CA LYS A 68 -0.32 4.71 -5.40
C LYS A 68 -1.20 5.75 -4.71
N ALA A 69 -1.06 7.00 -5.15
CA ALA A 69 -1.95 8.07 -4.75
C ALA A 69 -2.79 8.50 -5.96
N VAL A 70 -4.11 8.52 -5.80
CA VAL A 70 -5.08 9.03 -6.78
C VAL A 70 -5.91 10.12 -6.12
N PRO A 71 -5.45 11.39 -6.14
CA PRO A 71 -6.13 12.50 -5.48
C PRO A 71 -7.53 12.81 -6.03
N LEU A 72 -7.84 12.31 -7.24
CA LEU A 72 -9.15 12.48 -7.89
C LEU A 72 -10.32 11.92 -7.06
N PHE A 73 -10.06 10.98 -6.14
CA PHE A 73 -11.06 10.41 -5.24
C PHE A 73 -11.27 11.21 -3.92
N GLY A 74 -10.68 12.40 -3.78
CA GLY A 74 -10.78 13.25 -2.58
C GLY A 74 -12.14 13.94 -2.36
N LEU A 75 -12.14 15.06 -1.62
CA LEU A 75 -13.33 15.80 -1.13
C LEU A 75 -14.42 16.12 -2.17
N SER A 76 -14.09 16.06 -3.45
CA SER A 76 -15.05 16.15 -4.54
C SER A 76 -15.00 14.84 -5.31
N TRP A 77 -15.76 13.83 -4.86
CA TRP A 77 -15.84 12.54 -5.54
C TRP A 77 -16.31 12.75 -6.97
N ARG A 78 -15.36 12.79 -7.90
CA ARG A 78 -15.61 12.87 -9.34
C ARG A 78 -15.25 11.52 -9.90
N VAL A 79 -16.25 10.83 -10.44
CA VAL A 79 -16.01 9.62 -11.21
C VAL A 79 -15.05 9.99 -12.34
N PRO A 80 -13.86 9.36 -12.41
CA PRO A 80 -12.94 9.60 -13.52
C PRO A 80 -13.65 9.32 -14.84
N LYS A 81 -13.53 10.24 -15.82
CA LYS A 81 -14.17 10.07 -17.14
C LYS A 81 -13.51 8.96 -17.96
N THR A 82 -12.31 8.55 -17.57
CA THR A 82 -11.52 7.49 -18.19
C THR A 82 -11.16 6.45 -17.12
N PRO A 83 -11.01 5.17 -17.50
CA PRO A 83 -10.39 4.19 -16.62
C PRO A 83 -9.04 4.68 -16.11
N LEU A 84 -8.73 4.37 -14.85
CA LEU A 84 -7.44 4.69 -14.23
C LEU A 84 -6.36 3.71 -14.73
N SER A 85 -6.06 3.77 -16.03
CA SER A 85 -5.09 2.91 -16.69
C SER A 85 -3.69 3.05 -16.09
N ASP A 86 -3.38 4.24 -15.55
CA ASP A 86 -2.17 4.53 -14.80
C ASP A 86 -1.98 3.55 -13.63
N LEU A 87 -3.04 3.15 -12.91
CA LEU A 87 -2.94 2.15 -11.83
C LEU A 87 -2.38 0.80 -12.28
N LEU A 88 -2.57 0.46 -13.56
CA LEU A 88 -2.09 -0.79 -14.14
C LEU A 88 -0.74 -0.64 -14.83
N LEU A 89 -0.50 0.51 -15.48
CA LEU A 89 0.63 0.70 -16.40
C LEU A 89 1.84 1.36 -15.73
N ASP A 90 1.61 2.31 -14.82
CA ASP A 90 2.73 3.03 -14.20
C ASP A 90 3.32 2.19 -13.05
N PRO A 91 4.62 2.32 -12.78
CA PRO A 91 5.25 1.71 -11.61
C PRO A 91 4.54 2.09 -10.30
N TRP A 92 4.51 1.16 -9.36
CA TRP A 92 4.00 1.41 -8.02
C TRP A 92 5.13 1.84 -7.07
N ASP A 93 4.82 2.78 -6.18
CA ASP A 93 5.75 3.23 -5.14
C ASP A 93 5.96 2.13 -4.10
N ARG A 94 7.17 2.09 -3.53
CA ARG A 94 7.56 1.10 -2.51
C ARG A 94 8.45 1.75 -1.46
N ALA A 95 8.55 1.07 -0.31
CA ALA A 95 9.46 1.47 0.76
C ALA A 95 10.94 1.23 0.45
N ASN A 96 11.27 0.40 -0.54
CA ASN A 96 12.64 0.07 -0.93
C ASN A 96 13.05 0.68 -2.29
N GLY A 97 12.31 1.67 -2.80
CA GLY A 97 12.52 2.26 -4.12
C GLY A 97 11.70 1.57 -5.23
N PRO A 98 11.70 2.11 -6.45
CA PRO A 98 10.87 1.60 -7.54
C PRO A 98 11.20 0.14 -7.90
N LEU A 99 10.17 -0.63 -8.30
CA LEU A 99 10.39 -1.95 -8.89
C LEU A 99 11.09 -1.77 -10.23
N LEU A 100 12.36 -2.14 -10.32
CA LEU A 100 12.96 -2.42 -11.61
C LEU A 100 12.37 -3.75 -12.08
N LEU A 101 11.35 -3.68 -12.93
CA LEU A 101 11.02 -4.82 -13.78
C LEU A 101 12.17 -4.94 -14.78
N ASP A 102 13.25 -5.61 -14.38
CA ASP A 102 14.15 -6.16 -15.38
C ASP A 102 13.29 -7.09 -16.23
N ARG A 103 13.21 -6.75 -17.52
CA ARG A 103 12.56 -7.57 -18.54
C ARG A 103 13.24 -8.93 -18.50
N ALA A 104 12.52 -9.93 -17.98
CA ALA A 104 12.81 -11.33 -18.24
C ALA A 104 12.62 -11.63 -19.73
#